data_AF-A0A7C4G2F2-F1
#
_entry.id   AF-A0A7C4G2F2-F1
#
_cell.length_a   1.000
_cell.length_b   1.000
_cell.length_c   1.000
_cell.angle_alpha   90.00
_cell.angle_beta   90.00
_cell.angle_gamma   90.00
#
_symmetry.space_group_name_H-M   'P 1'
#
loop_
_entity.id
_entity.type
_entity.pdbx_description
1 polymer ?
#
loop_
_entity_poly.entity_id
_entity_poly.type
_entity_poly.pdbx_seq_one_letter_code
_entity_poly.pdbx_strand_id
1 'polypeptide(L)'
;MPSEAALTAAFAATAETLKMEYAVANTSPTGLYVIDVSVQVTAGGAAVRHGIPRIELSPERVVLLMMKLRPLDPRRSYTAPPQAYAVLLPPGGVRRISTELSFPLIPANLPASREVQEILLNRLSLTVGVVPVTAAPAVEQEIGGEKLWRLPATSWKQQRELRFDAAVANLRVLVNK
;
A
#
# COMPACT_ATOMS: atom_id res chain seq x y z
N MET A 1 9.69 21.70 -7.13
CA MET A 1 10.23 21.42 -5.78
C MET A 1 10.72 19.98 -5.77
N PRO A 2 11.87 19.66 -5.17
CA PRO A 2 12.34 18.28 -5.07
C PRO A 2 11.33 17.44 -4.28
N SER A 3 11.15 16.18 -4.68
CA SER A 3 10.29 15.24 -3.95
C SER A 3 10.87 15.00 -2.56
N GLU A 4 10.06 15.20 -1.52
CA GLU A 4 10.39 14.97 -0.10
C GLU A 4 10.59 13.48 0.26
N ALA A 5 10.29 12.59 -0.70
CA ALA A 5 10.64 11.18 -0.62
C ALA A 5 10.88 10.58 -2.00
N ALA A 6 11.63 9.49 -2.06
CA ALA A 6 11.83 8.69 -3.25
C ALA A 6 11.33 7.27 -3.04
N LEU A 7 10.65 6.71 -4.04
CA LEU A 7 10.25 5.31 -4.10
C LEU A 7 11.06 4.63 -5.21
N THR A 8 11.71 3.52 -4.87
CA THR A 8 12.33 2.61 -5.82
C THR A 8 11.72 1.23 -5.64
N ALA A 9 11.45 0.51 -6.71
CA ALA A 9 10.92 -0.85 -6.63
C ALA A 9 11.54 -1.77 -7.69
N ALA A 10 11.53 -3.06 -7.39
CA ALA A 10 11.87 -4.15 -8.28
C ALA A 10 10.80 -5.23 -8.17
N PHE A 11 10.51 -5.86 -9.29
CA PHE A 11 9.48 -6.88 -9.40
C PHE A 11 10.03 -8.10 -10.12
N ALA A 12 9.72 -9.28 -9.59
CA ALA A 12 10.02 -10.56 -10.22
C ALA A 12 8.77 -11.43 -10.21
N ALA A 13 8.29 -11.80 -11.39
CA ALA A 13 7.18 -12.72 -11.55
C ALA A 13 7.70 -14.15 -11.78
N THR A 14 7.15 -15.10 -11.04
CA THR A 14 7.28 -16.54 -11.29
C THR A 14 5.96 -17.06 -11.88
N ALA A 15 5.84 -18.38 -12.02
CA ALA A 15 4.56 -19.00 -12.41
C ALA A 15 3.46 -18.79 -11.35
N GLU A 16 3.84 -18.69 -10.08
CA GLU A 16 2.92 -18.76 -8.93
C GLU A 16 2.83 -17.45 -8.16
N THR A 17 3.86 -16.61 -8.21
CA THR A 17 3.98 -15.42 -7.37
C THR A 17 4.54 -14.21 -8.10
N LEU A 18 4.14 -13.03 -7.65
CA LEU A 18 4.81 -11.76 -7.90
C LEU A 18 5.57 -11.37 -6.63
N LYS A 19 6.90 -11.46 -6.69
CA LYS A 19 7.79 -10.91 -5.66
C LYS A 19 7.97 -9.42 -5.92
N MET A 20 7.79 -8.62 -4.87
CA MET A 20 7.94 -7.18 -4.87
C MET A 20 8.94 -6.77 -3.80
N GLU A 21 9.99 -6.06 -4.21
CA GLU A 21 10.95 -5.42 -3.32
C GLU A 21 10.88 -3.92 -3.57
N TYR A 22 10.71 -3.12 -2.52
CA TYR A 22 10.71 -1.66 -2.66
C TYR A 22 11.38 -0.97 -1.49
N ALA A 23 11.83 0.26 -1.74
CA ALA A 23 12.39 1.13 -0.75
C ALA A 23 11.76 2.52 -0.82
N VAL A 24 11.42 3.06 0.35
CA VAL A 24 11.03 4.45 0.51
C VAL A 24 12.17 5.17 1.24
N ALA A 25 12.75 6.16 0.58
CA ALA A 25 13.78 7.02 1.16
C ALA A 25 13.17 8.38 1.51
N ASN A 26 13.33 8.81 2.76
CA ASN A 26 12.90 10.14 3.20
C ASN A 26 14.04 11.14 2.94
N THR A 27 13.82 12.04 1.98
CA THR A 27 14.78 13.09 1.61
C THR A 27 14.42 14.43 2.27
N SER A 28 13.31 14.49 3.01
CA SER A 28 12.86 15.69 3.72
C SER A 28 13.62 15.88 5.04
N PRO A 29 13.71 17.12 5.54
CA PRO A 29 14.27 17.41 6.87
C PRO A 29 13.35 16.96 8.02
N THR A 30 12.14 16.49 7.70
CA THR A 30 11.11 16.06 8.67
C THR A 30 10.86 14.57 8.58
N GLY A 31 10.17 13.97 9.56
CA GLY A 31 9.74 12.58 9.45
C GLY A 31 8.61 12.38 8.43
N LEU A 32 8.43 11.13 7.98
CA LEU A 32 7.29 10.71 7.16
C LEU A 32 6.59 9.52 7.79
N TYR A 33 5.28 9.49 7.79
CA TYR A 33 4.50 8.29 8.06
C TYR A 33 4.31 7.51 6.77
N VAL A 34 4.84 6.28 6.70
CA VAL A 34 4.74 5.39 5.55
C VAL A 34 3.60 4.40 5.76
N ILE A 35 2.66 4.35 4.82
CA ILE A 35 1.46 3.50 4.91
C ILE A 35 1.77 2.17 4.22
N ASP A 36 2.40 1.25 4.96
CA ASP A 36 2.78 -0.06 4.43
C ASP A 36 2.66 -1.23 5.40
N VAL A 37 1.90 -1.06 6.48
CA VAL A 37 1.70 -2.06 7.52
C VAL A 37 0.25 -2.49 7.61
N SER A 38 0.05 -3.72 8.07
CA SER A 38 -1.23 -4.27 8.47
C SER A 38 -1.11 -4.83 9.88
N VAL A 39 -2.17 -4.64 10.68
CA VAL A 39 -2.29 -5.22 12.01
C VAL A 39 -3.25 -6.39 11.93
N GLN A 40 -2.76 -7.59 12.24
CA GLN A 40 -3.57 -8.79 12.31
C GLN A 40 -3.87 -9.11 13.78
N VAL A 41 -5.14 -9.05 14.17
CA VAL A 41 -5.58 -9.46 15.51
C VAL A 41 -5.98 -10.93 15.48
N THR A 42 -5.38 -11.74 16.36
CA THR A 42 -5.66 -13.17 16.51
C THR A 42 -5.99 -13.48 17.97
N ALA A 43 -6.40 -14.71 18.26
CA ALA A 43 -6.62 -15.18 19.64
C ALA A 43 -5.34 -15.10 20.50
N GLY A 44 -4.15 -15.15 19.88
CA GLY A 44 -2.86 -15.01 20.53
C GLY A 44 -2.36 -13.57 20.67
N GLY A 45 -3.18 -12.57 20.32
CA GLY A 45 -2.81 -11.16 20.35
C GLY A 45 -2.69 -10.54 18.95
N ALA A 46 -2.18 -9.31 18.91
CA ALA A 46 -1.97 -8.56 17.69
C ALA A 46 -0.56 -8.79 17.14
N ALA A 47 -0.45 -9.04 15.83
CA ALA A 47 0.80 -9.12 15.10
C ALA A 47 0.85 -8.04 14.01
N VAL A 48 2.00 -7.40 13.86
CA VAL A 48 2.25 -6.43 12.80
C VAL A 48 2.92 -7.13 11.62
N ARG A 49 2.38 -6.90 10.43
CA ARG A 49 2.92 -7.44 9.17
C ARG A 49 3.03 -6.31 8.15
N HIS A 50 3.80 -6.56 7.09
CA HIS A 50 3.69 -5.72 5.89
C HIS A 50 2.26 -5.81 5.34
N GLY A 51 1.72 -4.67 4.94
CA GLY A 51 0.41 -4.60 4.32
C GLY A 51 0.44 -5.35 2.99
N ILE A 52 -0.66 -6.05 2.70
CA ILE A 52 -0.88 -6.59 1.37
C ILE A 52 -1.45 -5.43 0.53
N PRO A 53 -0.81 -5.05 -0.60
CA PRO A 53 -1.32 -4.00 -1.46
C PRO A 53 -2.70 -4.35 -1.94
N ARG A 54 -3.58 -3.35 -1.96
CA ARG A 54 -4.85 -3.48 -2.67
C ARG A 54 -4.56 -3.49 -4.16
N ILE A 55 -5.00 -4.55 -4.83
CA ILE A 55 -4.87 -4.69 -6.28
C ILE A 55 -6.05 -3.98 -6.93
N GLU A 56 -5.78 -3.14 -7.92
CA GLU A 56 -6.77 -2.60 -8.85
C GLU A 56 -6.29 -2.78 -10.29
N LEU A 57 -7.24 -2.77 -11.23
CA LEU A 57 -6.96 -2.78 -12.66
C LEU A 57 -7.43 -1.47 -13.27
N SER A 58 -6.52 -0.73 -13.91
CA SER A 58 -6.88 0.51 -14.61
C SER A 58 -7.57 0.21 -15.96
N PRO A 59 -8.35 1.15 -16.52
CA PRO A 59 -8.94 1.02 -17.86
C PRO A 59 -7.90 0.76 -18.96
N GLU A 60 -6.69 1.28 -18.79
CA GLU A 60 -5.53 1.11 -19.68
C GLU A 60 -4.78 -0.22 -19.46
N ARG A 61 -5.38 -1.15 -18.72
CA ARG A 61 -4.84 -2.48 -18.41
C ARG A 61 -3.51 -2.45 -17.65
N VAL A 62 -3.35 -1.48 -16.74
CA VAL A 62 -2.23 -1.43 -15.80
C VAL A 62 -2.66 -2.02 -14.46
N VAL A 63 -1.86 -2.95 -13.92
CA VAL A 63 -2.05 -3.47 -12.57
C VAL A 63 -1.58 -2.42 -11.57
N LEU A 64 -2.48 -1.98 -10.69
CA LEU A 64 -2.18 -1.02 -9.64
C LEU A 64 -2.04 -1.76 -8.31
N LEU A 65 -0.84 -1.72 -7.72
CA LEU A 65 -0.59 -2.18 -6.35
C LEU A 65 -0.62 -0.98 -5.41
N MET A 66 -1.64 -0.89 -4.57
CA MET A 66 -1.89 0.30 -3.76
C MET A 66 -1.72 0.04 -2.26
N MET A 67 -0.75 0.75 -1.68
CA MET A 67 -0.44 0.80 -0.25
C MET A 67 -0.69 2.23 0.24
N LYS A 68 -1.95 2.64 0.33
CA LYS A 68 -2.32 4.03 0.63
C LYS A 68 -3.66 4.15 1.36
N LEU A 69 -3.84 5.25 2.07
CA LEU A 69 -5.14 5.68 2.58
C LEU A 69 -6.10 5.95 1.42
N ARG A 70 -7.38 5.66 1.66
CA ARG A 70 -8.46 5.95 0.71
C ARG A 70 -9.33 7.10 1.21
N PRO A 71 -9.95 7.87 0.29
CA PRO A 71 -11.03 8.76 0.66
C PRO A 71 -12.10 7.99 1.42
N LEU A 72 -12.57 8.56 2.52
CA LEU A 72 -13.73 8.05 3.23
C LEU A 72 -14.98 8.38 2.38
N ASP A 73 -15.87 7.41 2.21
CA ASP A 73 -17.11 7.61 1.47
C ASP A 73 -18.02 8.56 2.28
N PRO A 74 -18.31 9.78 1.79
CA PRO A 74 -19.12 10.74 2.53
C PRO A 74 -20.58 10.27 2.68
N ARG A 75 -21.03 9.29 1.89
CA ARG A 75 -22.37 8.68 1.98
C ARG A 75 -22.44 7.55 3.00
N ARG A 76 -21.30 7.08 3.51
CA ARG A 76 -21.24 6.06 4.57
C ARG A 76 -20.93 6.73 5.90
N SER A 77 -21.82 6.53 6.87
CA SER A 77 -21.47 6.80 8.26
C SER A 77 -20.52 5.71 8.74
N TYR A 78 -19.33 6.12 9.17
CA TYR A 78 -18.37 5.24 9.83
C TYR A 78 -18.50 5.46 11.32
N THR A 79 -18.90 4.42 12.06
CA THR A 79 -18.95 4.44 13.54
C THR A 79 -17.59 4.80 14.14
N ALA A 80 -16.52 4.39 13.49
CA ALA A 80 -15.19 4.99 13.57
C ALA A 80 -14.58 4.93 12.17
N PRO A 81 -14.06 6.05 11.61
CA PRO A 81 -13.31 5.99 10.37
C PRO A 81 -12.19 4.97 10.51
N PRO A 82 -11.90 4.13 9.49
CA PRO A 82 -10.75 3.24 9.54
C PRO A 82 -9.49 4.09 9.71
N GLN A 83 -8.96 4.12 10.92
CA GLN A 83 -7.64 4.67 11.19
C GLN A 83 -6.63 3.69 10.64
N ALA A 84 -5.67 4.21 9.89
CA ALA A 84 -4.56 3.39 9.44
C ALA A 84 -3.39 3.52 10.42
N TYR A 85 -2.67 2.42 10.54
CA TYR A 85 -1.35 2.44 11.13
C TYR A 85 -0.32 2.73 10.04
N ALA A 86 0.71 3.47 10.42
CA ALA A 86 1.86 3.76 9.59
C ALA A 86 3.14 3.56 10.40
N VAL A 87 4.27 3.51 9.70
CA VAL A 87 5.59 3.51 10.32
C VAL A 87 6.22 4.87 10.14
N LEU A 88 6.83 5.41 11.20
CA LEU A 88 7.64 6.61 11.11
C LEU A 88 8.96 6.29 10.41
N LEU A 89 9.20 6.99 9.32
CA LEU A 89 10.47 7.06 8.63
C LEU A 89 11.16 8.39 9.03
N PRO A 90 12.23 8.36 9.84
CA PRO A 90 12.91 9.58 10.26
C PRO A 90 13.56 10.31 9.07
N PRO A 91 13.97 11.59 9.23
CA PRO A 91 14.74 12.31 8.23
C PRO A 91 15.98 11.52 7.79
N GLY A 92 16.22 11.41 6.48
CA GLY A 92 17.32 10.62 5.91
C GLY A 92 17.16 9.10 6.01
N GLY A 93 16.08 8.61 6.63
CA GLY A 93 15.80 7.19 6.79
C GLY A 93 15.44 6.51 5.48
N VAL A 94 15.74 5.22 5.39
CA VAL A 94 15.34 4.33 4.29
C VAL A 94 14.60 3.13 4.84
N ARG A 95 13.37 2.93 4.39
CA ARG A 95 12.55 1.75 4.72
C ARG A 95 12.55 0.80 3.52
N ARG A 96 12.94 -0.45 3.74
CA ARG A 96 12.96 -1.51 2.71
C ARG A 96 11.94 -2.58 3.05
N ILE A 97 11.22 -3.03 2.04
CA ILE A 97 10.15 -4.01 2.18
C ILE A 97 10.31 -5.07 1.10
N SER A 98 10.12 -6.32 1.48
CA SER A 98 10.03 -7.46 0.57
C SER A 98 8.73 -8.18 0.87
N THR A 99 7.91 -8.41 -0.16
CA THR A 99 6.64 -9.13 -0.04
C THR A 99 6.37 -9.94 -1.30
N GLU A 100 5.49 -10.92 -1.17
CA GLU A 100 5.09 -11.81 -2.26
C GLU A 100 3.56 -11.83 -2.37
N LEU A 101 3.07 -11.79 -3.60
CA LEU A 101 1.66 -11.87 -3.94
C LEU A 101 1.43 -13.12 -4.76
N SER A 102 0.45 -13.93 -4.37
CA SER A 102 0.07 -15.11 -5.15
C SER A 102 -0.66 -14.72 -6.43
N PHE A 103 -0.39 -15.44 -7.51
CA PHE A 103 -1.16 -15.38 -8.75
C PHE A 103 -2.38 -16.33 -8.70
N PRO A 104 -3.47 -16.01 -9.43
CA PRO A 104 -3.68 -14.74 -10.12
C PRO A 104 -3.95 -13.60 -9.14
N LEU A 105 -3.51 -12.39 -9.49
CA LEU A 105 -3.81 -11.18 -8.73
C LEU A 105 -5.32 -10.92 -8.80
N ILE A 106 -5.95 -10.66 -7.66
CA ILE A 106 -7.40 -10.47 -7.54
C ILE A 106 -7.68 -8.99 -7.28
N PRO A 107 -8.23 -8.24 -8.26
CA PRO A 107 -8.58 -6.84 -8.06
C PRO A 107 -9.66 -6.69 -6.99
N ALA A 108 -9.47 -5.76 -6.07
CA ALA A 108 -10.44 -5.47 -5.01
C ALA A 108 -11.72 -4.80 -5.51
N ASN A 109 -11.74 -4.34 -6.76
CA ASN A 109 -12.91 -3.83 -7.46
C ASN A 109 -13.58 -4.89 -8.35
N LEU A 110 -13.13 -6.16 -8.29
CA LEU A 110 -13.78 -7.24 -9.02
C LEU A 110 -15.21 -7.43 -8.49
N PRO A 111 -16.25 -7.20 -9.30
CA PRO A 111 -17.63 -7.47 -8.91
C PRO A 111 -17.79 -8.95 -8.58
N ALA A 112 -18.76 -9.30 -7.74
CA ALA A 112 -19.16 -10.69 -7.50
C ALA A 112 -19.86 -11.26 -8.75
N SER A 113 -19.10 -11.54 -9.82
CA SER A 113 -19.56 -12.25 -11.01
C SER A 113 -19.29 -13.75 -10.85
N ARG A 114 -20.13 -14.58 -11.48
CA ARG A 114 -19.86 -16.03 -11.60
C ARG A 114 -18.88 -16.34 -12.73
N GLU A 115 -18.66 -15.40 -13.64
CA GLU A 115 -17.76 -15.56 -14.79
C GLU A 115 -16.54 -14.67 -14.64
N VAL A 116 -15.47 -15.27 -14.13
CA VAL A 116 -14.14 -14.67 -14.06
C VAL A 116 -13.20 -15.39 -15.02
N GLN A 117 -12.31 -14.64 -15.65
CA GLN A 117 -11.25 -15.17 -16.49
C GLN A 117 -9.91 -14.59 -16.07
N GLU A 118 -8.85 -15.35 -16.30
CA GLU A 118 -7.48 -14.87 -16.12
C GLU A 118 -6.99 -14.20 -17.42
N ILE A 119 -6.41 -13.01 -17.30
CA ILE A 119 -5.72 -12.35 -18.40
C ILE A 119 -4.25 -12.11 -18.04
N LEU A 120 -3.42 -12.00 -19.08
CA LEU A 120 -2.02 -11.63 -18.96
C LEU A 120 -1.82 -10.15 -19.24
N LEU A 121 -1.11 -9.48 -18.35
CA LEU A 121 -0.73 -8.07 -18.45
C LEU A 121 0.79 -7.93 -18.33
N ASN A 122 1.30 -6.77 -18.77
CA ASN A 122 2.74 -6.51 -18.79
C ASN A 122 3.15 -5.19 -18.11
N ARG A 123 2.19 -4.46 -17.54
CA ARG A 123 2.42 -3.16 -16.88
C ARG A 123 1.90 -3.16 -15.47
N LEU A 124 2.71 -2.64 -14.57
CA LEU A 124 2.40 -2.54 -13.15
C LEU A 124 2.82 -1.18 -12.61
N SER A 125 2.02 -0.64 -11.69
CA SER A 125 2.32 0.57 -10.92
C SER A 125 2.20 0.26 -9.44
N LEU A 126 3.27 0.49 -8.68
CA LEU A 126 3.22 0.51 -7.22
C LEU A 126 2.98 1.93 -6.75
N THR A 127 1.99 2.10 -5.88
CA THR A 127 1.70 3.36 -5.20
C THR A 127 1.82 3.17 -3.69
N VAL A 128 2.72 3.93 -3.05
CA VAL A 128 2.88 3.98 -1.59
C VAL A 128 2.46 5.35 -1.09
N GLY A 129 1.53 5.37 -0.14
CA GLY A 129 1.08 6.58 0.55
C GLY A 129 2.08 6.99 1.63
N VAL A 130 2.44 8.26 1.65
CA VAL A 130 3.23 8.87 2.72
C VAL A 130 2.55 10.12 3.25
N VAL A 131 2.61 10.36 4.55
CA VAL A 131 2.08 11.58 5.19
C VAL A 131 3.21 12.28 5.93
N PRO A 132 3.53 13.55 5.64
CA PRO A 132 4.49 14.30 6.43
C PRO A 132 4.07 14.40 7.89
N VAL A 133 5.01 14.22 8.83
CA VAL A 133 4.71 14.32 10.28
C VAL A 133 4.14 15.70 10.66
N THR A 134 4.49 16.74 9.90
CA THR A 134 4.02 18.11 10.09
C THR A 134 2.57 18.31 9.63
N ALA A 135 2.04 17.41 8.81
CA ALA A 135 0.69 17.53 8.27
C ALA A 135 -0.36 16.90 9.19
N ALA A 136 -0.05 15.76 9.82
CA ALA A 136 -0.99 14.99 10.62
C ALA A 136 -0.44 14.67 12.02
N PRO A 137 -1.10 15.09 13.12
CA PRO A 137 -0.72 14.63 14.46
C PRO A 137 -1.12 13.15 14.62
N ALA A 138 -0.15 12.25 14.53
CA ALA A 138 -0.36 10.82 14.75
C ALA A 138 -0.07 10.44 16.21
N VAL A 139 -0.72 9.38 16.69
CA VAL A 139 -0.52 8.86 18.04
C VAL A 139 0.36 7.62 17.97
N GLU A 140 1.49 7.62 18.69
CA GLU A 140 2.33 6.43 18.85
C GLU A 140 1.57 5.35 19.62
N GLN A 141 1.62 4.12 19.12
CA GLN A 141 1.04 2.94 19.74
C GLN A 141 1.99 1.76 19.60
N GLU A 142 2.11 0.97 20.66
CA GLU A 142 2.81 -0.30 20.62
C GLU A 142 1.80 -1.42 20.35
N ILE A 143 2.01 -2.17 19.27
CA ILE A 143 1.12 -3.26 18.84
C ILE A 143 2.00 -4.47 18.53
N GLY A 144 1.80 -5.57 19.26
CA GLY A 144 2.60 -6.78 19.05
C GLY A 144 4.11 -6.56 19.22
N GLY A 145 4.52 -5.62 20.09
CA GLY A 145 5.92 -5.24 20.32
C GLY A 145 6.51 -4.28 19.28
N GLU A 146 5.72 -3.87 18.27
CA GLU A 146 6.15 -2.94 17.23
C GLU A 146 5.57 -1.55 17.45
N LYS A 147 6.39 -0.52 17.22
CA LYS A 147 5.96 0.88 17.31
C LYS A 147 5.29 1.31 16.01
N LEU A 148 4.02 1.68 16.09
CA LEU A 148 3.21 2.16 15.00
C LEU A 148 2.61 3.53 15.30
N TRP A 149 2.27 4.28 14.25
CA TRP A 149 1.63 5.58 14.35
C TRP A 149 0.22 5.48 13.81
N ARG A 150 -0.75 5.69 14.70
CA ARG A 150 -2.16 5.72 14.37
C ARG A 150 -2.49 7.08 13.73
N LEU A 151 -2.80 7.06 12.45
CA LEU A 151 -3.12 8.27 11.68
C LEU A 151 -4.59 8.68 11.89
N PRO A 152 -4.86 9.99 12.06
CA PRO A 152 -6.24 10.48 12.10
C PRO A 152 -6.90 10.31 10.73
N ALA A 153 -8.23 10.24 10.73
CA ALA A 153 -9.05 10.10 9.52
C ALA A 153 -8.73 11.16 8.45
N THR A 154 -8.45 12.39 8.85
CA THR A 154 -8.13 13.52 7.95
C THR A 154 -6.83 13.34 7.16
N SER A 155 -5.95 12.41 7.57
CA SER A 155 -4.66 12.17 6.92
C SER A 155 -4.80 11.76 5.45
N TRP A 156 -5.96 11.24 5.03
CA TRP A 156 -6.20 10.89 3.62
C TRP A 156 -6.06 12.10 2.69
N LYS A 157 -6.39 13.32 3.16
CA LYS A 157 -6.26 14.57 2.38
C LYS A 157 -4.82 15.08 2.31
N GLN A 158 -3.97 14.64 3.24
CA GLN A 158 -2.61 15.11 3.44
C GLN A 158 -1.57 14.12 2.92
N GLN A 159 -2.01 12.89 2.67
CA GLN A 159 -1.23 11.87 2.00
C GLN A 159 -0.73 12.36 0.64
N ARG A 160 0.54 12.10 0.39
CA ARG A 160 1.17 12.15 -0.92
C ARG A 160 1.35 10.72 -1.43
N GLU A 161 1.27 10.55 -2.74
CA GLU A 161 1.41 9.26 -3.39
C GLU A 161 2.76 9.18 -4.09
N LEU A 162 3.61 8.28 -3.62
CA LEU A 162 4.84 7.91 -4.32
C LEU A 162 4.49 6.81 -5.32
N ARG A 163 4.89 6.97 -6.57
CA ARG A 163 4.56 6.06 -7.66
C ARG A 163 5.81 5.51 -8.32
N PHE A 164 5.81 4.22 -8.62
CA PHE A 164 6.82 3.56 -9.42
C PHE A 164 6.14 2.68 -10.48
N ASP A 165 6.40 2.97 -11.75
CA ASP A 165 5.86 2.21 -12.88
C ASP A 165 6.92 1.24 -13.41
N ALA A 166 6.51 0.01 -13.75
CA ALA A 166 7.38 -1.03 -14.25
C ALA A 166 6.71 -1.83 -15.38
N ALA A 167 7.54 -2.35 -16.30
CA ALA A 167 7.15 -3.40 -17.20
C ALA A 167 7.53 -4.75 -16.58
N VAL A 168 6.54 -5.61 -16.36
CA VAL A 168 6.72 -6.95 -15.77
C VAL A 168 5.93 -7.92 -16.61
N ALA A 169 6.61 -8.85 -17.29
CA ALA A 169 5.93 -9.80 -18.16
C ALA A 169 5.05 -10.78 -17.38
N ASN A 170 4.01 -11.30 -18.04
CA ASN A 170 3.17 -12.41 -17.56
C ASN A 170 2.48 -12.16 -16.21
N LEU A 171 2.03 -10.93 -15.95
CA LEU A 171 1.20 -10.65 -14.79
C LEU A 171 -0.17 -11.30 -14.98
N ARG A 172 -0.47 -12.30 -14.14
CA ARG A 172 -1.74 -13.03 -14.16
C ARG A 172 -2.76 -12.30 -13.30
N VAL A 173 -3.88 -11.87 -13.87
CA VAL A 173 -4.90 -11.08 -13.17
C VAL A 173 -6.29 -11.63 -13.45
N LEU A 174 -7.12 -11.75 -12.41
CA LEU A 174 -8.54 -12.09 -12.57
C LEU A 174 -9.35 -10.86 -12.99
N VAL A 175 -10.15 -11.03 -14.04
CA VAL A 175 -11.11 -10.05 -14.53
C VAL A 175 -12.46 -10.71 -14.76
N ASN A 176 -13.53 -9.92 -14.82
CA ASN A 176 -14.80 -10.43 -15.33
C ASN A 176 -14.69 -10.71 -16.83
N LYS A 177 -15.42 -11.73 -17.27
CA LYS A 177 -15.59 -12.03 -18.69
C LYS A 177 -16.40 -10.94 -19.41
#